data_AF-A0A7J9HW26-F1
#
_entry.id   AF-A0A7J9HW26-F1
#
_cell.length_a   1.000
_cell.length_b   1.000
_cell.length_c   1.000
_cell.angle_alpha   90.00
_cell.angle_beta   90.00
_cell.angle_gamma   90.00
#
_symmetry.space_group_name_H-M   'P 1'
#
loop_
_entity.id
_entity.type
_entity.pdbx_description
1 polymer ?
#
loop_
_entity_poly.entity_id
_entity_poly.type
_entity_poly.pdbx_seq_one_letter_code
_entity_poly.pdbx_strand_id
1 'polypeptide(L)'
;GWTYGLNGELRKATRISGIEDFSINVFRRDFGLVPIKVATWGPFVLLNMDNEILQKDNIDTDNVASEWLGSSSELFSLNGVDTTLTYVCRREYIIECNWKVFCDNYLDGGYHVPFAHKGLASGLSLDSYTTSIFEKVSIQSAEGGSKEKEDDRLGSKAFYAFIYPNFMINRYGPWMDTNLAIPLGPRKCLVVFDYFLEASFKDDKAFIERSLADSEKVQMEDIRLCEGVQKGIESPAYSTGRYAPNVEKAMHHFHCLLYDNLIN
;
A
#
# COMPACT_ATOMS: atom_id res chain seq x y z
N GLY A 1 7.64 37.66 2.76
CA GLY A 1 7.24 36.56 1.88
C GLY A 1 5.72 36.47 1.86
N TRP A 2 5.17 35.70 0.93
CA TRP A 2 3.74 35.39 0.91
C TRP A 2 3.40 34.43 2.05
N THR A 3 2.18 34.51 2.59
CA THR A 3 1.72 33.64 3.69
C THR A 3 0.35 33.06 3.36
N TYR A 4 0.14 31.79 3.71
CA TYR A 4 -1.09 31.05 3.44
C TYR A 4 -1.73 30.58 4.74
N GLY A 5 -3.05 30.47 4.75
CA GLY A 5 -3.77 29.77 5.82
C GLY A 5 -3.62 28.25 5.69
N LEU A 6 -3.98 27.50 6.74
CA LEU A 6 -4.02 26.03 6.68
C LEU A 6 -5.08 25.51 5.69
N ASN A 7 -6.03 26.36 5.30
CA ASN A 7 -7.01 26.10 4.24
C ASN A 7 -6.49 26.46 2.83
N GLY A 8 -5.20 26.75 2.67
CA GLY A 8 -4.59 27.09 1.37
C GLY A 8 -4.84 28.51 0.87
N GLU A 9 -5.69 29.29 1.53
CA GLU A 9 -5.98 30.67 1.12
C GLU A 9 -4.78 31.60 1.29
N LEU A 10 -4.49 32.43 0.28
CA LEU A 10 -3.49 33.49 0.38
C LEU A 10 -3.90 34.55 1.42
N ARG A 11 -3.16 34.65 2.52
CA ARG A 11 -3.44 35.61 3.61
C ARG A 11 -2.75 36.94 3.42
N LYS A 12 -1.50 36.93 2.97
CA LYS A 12 -0.68 38.12 2.79
C LYS A 12 0.26 37.93 1.62
N ALA A 13 0.36 38.95 0.79
CA ALA A 13 1.42 39.11 -0.20
C ALA A 13 2.16 40.42 0.11
N THR A 14 3.50 40.39 0.15
CA THR A 14 4.33 41.56 0.50
C THR A 14 4.87 42.23 -0.75
N ARG A 15 5.00 43.57 -0.74
CA ARG A 15 5.59 44.38 -1.84
C ARG A 15 4.86 44.27 -3.19
N ILE A 16 3.54 44.10 -3.14
CA ILE A 16 2.63 43.99 -4.30
C ILE A 16 1.98 45.33 -4.70
N SER A 17 2.34 46.43 -4.03
CA SER A 17 1.85 47.77 -4.35
C SER A 17 2.29 48.19 -5.77
N GLY A 18 1.35 48.66 -6.58
CA GLY A 18 1.60 49.10 -7.96
C GLY A 18 1.30 48.05 -9.03
N ILE A 19 0.81 46.87 -8.65
CA ILE A 19 0.25 45.89 -9.59
C ILE A 19 -1.14 46.39 -10.03
N GLU A 20 -1.33 46.56 -11.34
CA GLU A 20 -2.65 46.88 -11.94
C GLU A 20 -3.65 45.73 -11.70
N ASP A 21 -4.94 46.07 -11.56
CA ASP A 21 -6.02 45.12 -11.25
C ASP A 21 -5.84 44.31 -9.95
N PHE A 22 -5.14 44.87 -8.96
CA PHE A 22 -5.01 44.25 -7.65
C PHE A 22 -6.33 44.28 -6.86
N SER A 23 -7.12 43.22 -6.99
CA SER A 23 -8.21 42.90 -6.07
C SER A 23 -7.79 41.78 -5.13
N ILE A 24 -7.81 42.05 -3.82
CA ILE A 24 -7.44 41.07 -2.78
C ILE A 24 -8.27 39.78 -2.89
N ASN A 25 -9.51 39.87 -3.39
CA ASN A 25 -10.40 38.73 -3.56
C ASN A 25 -10.07 37.92 -4.82
N VAL A 26 -9.65 38.59 -5.90
CA VAL A 26 -9.16 37.93 -7.12
C VAL A 26 -7.85 37.20 -6.83
N PHE A 27 -6.91 37.85 -6.14
CA PHE A 27 -5.64 37.23 -5.78
C PHE A 27 -5.79 36.05 -4.80
N ARG A 28 -6.74 36.12 -3.86
CA ARG A 28 -7.05 34.99 -2.98
C ARG A 28 -7.57 33.78 -3.76
N ARG A 29 -8.38 34.01 -4.79
CA ARG A 29 -8.94 32.96 -5.64
C ARG A 29 -7.90 32.38 -6.59
N ASP A 30 -7.10 33.23 -7.23
CA ASP A 30 -6.24 32.85 -8.35
C ASP A 30 -4.84 32.41 -7.90
N PHE A 31 -4.43 32.78 -6.68
CA PHE A 31 -3.11 32.46 -6.14
C PHE A 31 -3.15 31.79 -4.76
N GLY A 32 -4.28 31.16 -4.42
CA GLY A 32 -4.32 30.17 -3.34
C GLY A 32 -3.48 28.94 -3.68
N LEU A 33 -3.18 28.13 -2.66
CA LEU A 33 -2.61 26.80 -2.92
C LEU A 33 -3.62 25.93 -3.66
N VAL A 34 -3.13 25.08 -4.57
CA VAL A 34 -3.98 24.13 -5.31
C VAL A 34 -4.53 23.10 -4.32
N PRO A 35 -5.87 22.99 -4.16
CA PRO A 35 -6.46 22.02 -3.25
C PRO A 35 -6.31 20.60 -3.81
N ILE A 36 -6.10 19.64 -2.92
CA ILE A 36 -6.12 18.20 -3.22
C ILE A 36 -7.23 17.59 -2.38
N LYS A 37 -8.05 16.73 -2.98
CA LYS A 37 -9.10 16.01 -2.25
C LYS A 37 -8.44 15.04 -1.27
N VAL A 38 -8.88 15.10 -0.01
CA VAL A 38 -8.36 14.25 1.06
C VAL A 38 -9.50 13.57 1.78
N ALA A 39 -9.28 12.30 2.14
CA ALA A 39 -10.17 11.51 2.96
C ALA A 39 -9.37 10.72 4.01
N THR A 40 -10.04 10.28 5.05
CA THR A 40 -9.46 9.39 6.06
C THR A 40 -10.25 8.09 6.10
N TRP A 41 -9.55 6.96 6.15
CA TRP A 41 -10.17 5.66 6.39
C TRP A 41 -9.24 4.83 7.28
N GLY A 42 -9.76 4.33 8.40
CA GLY A 42 -8.93 3.67 9.41
C GLY A 42 -7.72 4.53 9.79
N PRO A 43 -6.49 3.98 9.81
CA PRO A 43 -5.27 4.73 10.10
C PRO A 43 -4.71 5.51 8.88
N PHE A 44 -5.38 5.49 7.73
CA PHE A 44 -4.85 6.01 6.47
C PHE A 44 -5.44 7.37 6.08
N VAL A 45 -4.58 8.19 5.48
CA VAL A 45 -4.95 9.43 4.78
C VAL A 45 -4.85 9.15 3.29
N LEU A 46 -5.97 9.30 2.58
CA LEU A 46 -6.09 9.06 1.15
C LEU A 46 -6.11 10.40 0.42
N LEU A 47 -5.32 10.50 -0.66
CA LEU A 47 -5.28 11.67 -1.53
C LEU A 47 -5.83 11.29 -2.90
N ASN A 48 -6.74 12.10 -3.44
CA ASN A 48 -7.19 11.99 -4.82
C ASN A 48 -6.65 13.17 -5.63
N MET A 49 -5.82 12.86 -6.62
CA MET A 49 -5.11 13.81 -7.48
C MET A 49 -5.88 14.15 -8.77
N ASP A 50 -7.07 13.59 -8.97
CA ASP A 50 -7.88 13.88 -10.15
C ASP A 50 -8.37 15.32 -10.11
N ASN A 51 -8.02 16.07 -11.16
CA ASN A 51 -8.39 17.48 -11.33
C ASN A 51 -9.87 17.69 -11.65
N GLU A 52 -10.65 16.62 -11.81
CA GLU A 52 -12.10 16.74 -11.89
C GLU A 52 -12.65 17.20 -10.54
N ILE A 53 -12.80 18.52 -10.43
CA ILE A 53 -13.67 19.15 -9.44
C ILE A 53 -15.08 18.66 -9.78
N LEU A 54 -15.46 17.50 -9.26
CA LEU A 54 -16.85 17.10 -9.18
C LEU A 54 -17.56 18.26 -8.49
N GLN A 55 -18.39 19.00 -9.23
CA GLN A 55 -19.28 20.04 -8.71
C GLN A 55 -20.42 19.43 -7.86
N LYS A 56 -20.15 18.32 -7.16
CA LYS A 56 -21.07 17.76 -6.19
C LYS A 56 -20.63 18.25 -4.82
N ASP A 57 -21.42 19.19 -4.30
CA ASP A 57 -21.35 19.76 -2.95
C ASP A 57 -21.46 18.73 -1.81
N ASN A 58 -21.51 17.43 -2.12
CA ASN A 58 -21.50 16.32 -1.17
C ASN A 58 -20.42 15.33 -1.60
N ILE A 59 -19.17 15.58 -1.21
CA ILE A 59 -18.23 14.48 -1.00
C ILE A 59 -18.76 13.78 0.25
N ASP A 60 -19.49 12.69 0.04
CA ASP A 60 -19.96 11.84 1.11
C ASP A 60 -18.75 11.14 1.74
N THR A 61 -18.15 11.79 2.74
CA THR A 61 -17.04 11.23 3.52
C THR A 61 -17.42 9.91 4.19
N ASP A 62 -18.72 9.61 4.33
CA ASP A 62 -19.19 8.37 4.95
C ASP A 62 -19.03 7.16 4.00
N ASN A 63 -18.75 7.38 2.71
CA ASN A 63 -18.63 6.31 1.71
C ASN A 63 -17.20 6.07 1.15
N VAL A 64 -16.18 6.66 1.77
CA VAL A 64 -14.76 6.52 1.36
C VAL A 64 -14.31 5.06 1.29
N ALA A 65 -14.78 4.23 2.24
CA ALA A 65 -14.47 2.80 2.28
C ALA A 65 -14.95 2.07 1.02
N SER A 66 -16.17 2.39 0.56
CA SER A 66 -16.76 1.77 -0.64
C SER A 66 -16.09 2.26 -1.90
N GLU A 67 -15.73 3.54 -1.98
CA GLU A 67 -15.00 4.08 -3.14
C GLU A 67 -13.60 3.47 -3.26
N TRP A 68 -12.89 3.31 -2.14
CA TRP A 68 -11.52 2.84 -2.12
C TRP A 68 -11.41 1.31 -2.18
N LEU A 69 -12.19 0.61 -1.35
CA LEU A 69 -12.09 -0.84 -1.14
C LEU A 69 -13.23 -1.62 -1.80
N GLY A 70 -14.25 -0.95 -2.35
CA GLY A 70 -15.38 -1.59 -3.00
C GLY A 70 -16.15 -2.51 -2.05
N SER A 71 -16.60 -3.64 -2.60
CA SER A 71 -17.35 -4.66 -1.86
C SER A 71 -16.50 -5.39 -0.80
N SER A 72 -15.19 -5.17 -0.76
CA SER A 72 -14.29 -5.77 0.23
C SER A 72 -14.14 -4.95 1.52
N SER A 73 -14.68 -3.74 1.59
CA SER A 73 -14.51 -2.81 2.72
C SER A 73 -14.77 -3.42 4.10
N GLU A 74 -15.84 -4.19 4.26
CA GLU A 74 -16.18 -4.85 5.53
C GLU A 74 -15.10 -5.86 5.98
N LEU A 75 -14.42 -6.53 5.03
CA LEU A 75 -13.40 -7.52 5.35
C LEU A 75 -12.20 -6.90 6.04
N PHE A 76 -11.82 -5.67 5.70
CA PHE A 76 -10.68 -5.02 6.35
C PHE A 76 -10.97 -4.72 7.83
N SER A 77 -12.15 -4.17 8.12
CA SER A 77 -12.60 -3.91 9.49
C SER A 77 -12.67 -5.22 10.30
N LEU A 78 -13.19 -6.30 9.71
CA LEU A 78 -13.26 -7.62 10.36
C LEU A 78 -11.89 -8.25 10.63
N ASN A 79 -10.87 -7.89 9.86
CA ASN A 79 -9.49 -8.35 10.08
C ASN A 79 -8.66 -7.30 10.86
N GLY A 80 -9.30 -6.35 11.55
CA GLY A 80 -8.64 -5.45 12.50
C GLY A 80 -7.72 -4.42 11.86
N VAL A 81 -8.05 -3.96 10.64
CA VAL A 81 -7.40 -2.81 9.99
C VAL A 81 -8.18 -1.56 10.37
N ASP A 82 -7.89 -1.02 11.55
CA ASP A 82 -8.61 0.14 12.10
C ASP A 82 -7.70 1.08 12.91
N THR A 83 -8.30 2.11 13.50
CA THR A 83 -7.61 3.17 14.24
C THR A 83 -7.12 2.75 15.64
N THR A 84 -7.38 1.53 16.10
CA THR A 84 -6.92 1.03 17.40
C THR A 84 -5.46 0.59 17.38
N LEU A 85 -4.90 0.38 16.19
CA LEU A 85 -3.49 0.06 16.00
C LEU A 85 -2.59 1.28 16.32
N THR A 86 -1.47 1.01 16.96
CA THR A 86 -0.45 2.00 17.31
C THR A 86 0.65 1.97 16.26
N TYR A 87 0.98 3.13 15.69
CA TYR A 87 2.12 3.28 14.78
C TYR A 87 3.44 2.98 15.51
N VAL A 88 4.28 2.16 14.90
CA VAL A 88 5.58 1.76 15.41
C VAL A 88 6.68 2.57 14.74
N CYS A 89 6.87 2.40 13.44
CA CYS A 89 7.90 3.10 12.67
C CYS A 89 7.67 2.97 11.16
N ARG A 90 8.44 3.76 10.40
CA ARG A 90 8.55 3.69 8.95
C ARG A 90 9.91 3.14 8.56
N ARG A 91 9.94 2.31 7.52
CA ARG A 91 11.15 1.92 6.78
C ARG A 91 10.98 2.19 5.30
N GLU A 92 12.07 2.52 4.63
CA GLU A 92 12.07 2.92 3.22
C GLU A 92 13.13 2.11 2.48
N TYR A 93 12.72 1.47 1.38
CA TYR A 93 13.60 0.65 0.57
C TYR A 93 13.59 1.17 -0.86
N ILE A 94 14.77 1.55 -1.34
CA ILE A 94 14.98 1.83 -2.77
C ILE A 94 15.34 0.50 -3.43
N ILE A 95 14.53 0.11 -4.41
CA ILE A 95 14.67 -1.18 -5.12
C ILE A 95 14.95 -0.89 -6.59
N GLU A 96 15.98 -1.52 -7.15
CA GLU A 96 16.34 -1.38 -8.57
C GLU A 96 15.46 -2.29 -9.47
N CYS A 97 14.14 -2.12 -9.34
CA CYS A 97 13.13 -2.75 -10.20
C CYS A 97 12.01 -1.79 -10.56
N ASN A 98 11.25 -2.11 -11.60
CA ASN A 98 9.99 -1.44 -11.87
C ASN A 98 9.02 -1.68 -10.70
N TRP A 99 8.21 -0.69 -10.32
CA TRP A 99 7.23 -0.82 -9.25
C TRP A 99 6.24 -1.98 -9.48
N LYS A 100 5.92 -2.29 -10.75
CA LYS A 100 5.05 -3.42 -11.12
C LYS A 100 5.68 -4.77 -10.75
N VAL A 101 6.99 -4.91 -10.92
CA VAL A 101 7.72 -6.15 -10.54
C VAL A 101 7.63 -6.40 -9.03
N PHE A 102 7.68 -5.34 -8.23
CA PHE A 102 7.46 -5.46 -6.78
C PHE A 102 6.02 -5.88 -6.45
N CYS A 103 5.04 -5.34 -7.18
CA CYS A 103 3.64 -5.77 -7.03
C CYS A 103 3.43 -7.22 -7.45
N ASP A 104 4.05 -7.66 -8.55
CA ASP A 104 4.02 -9.06 -9.01
C ASP A 104 4.55 -10.00 -7.92
N ASN A 105 5.69 -9.65 -7.32
CA ASN A 105 6.28 -10.43 -6.21
C ASN A 105 5.29 -10.62 -5.05
N TYR A 106 4.51 -9.59 -4.72
CA TYR A 106 3.49 -9.66 -3.66
C TYR A 106 2.24 -10.48 -4.05
N LEU A 107 1.93 -10.55 -5.34
CA LEU A 107 0.66 -11.05 -5.89
C LEU A 107 0.71 -12.49 -6.42
N ASP A 108 1.82 -13.19 -6.20
CA ASP A 108 2.06 -14.52 -6.78
C ASP A 108 1.34 -15.67 -6.06
N GLY A 109 0.49 -15.37 -5.07
CA GLY A 109 -0.25 -16.39 -4.33
C GLY A 109 0.62 -17.22 -3.38
N GLY A 110 1.75 -16.67 -2.94
CA GLY A 110 2.72 -17.37 -2.09
C GLY A 110 3.57 -18.37 -2.85
N TYR A 111 3.65 -18.28 -4.17
CA TYR A 111 4.35 -19.25 -5.02
C TYR A 111 5.86 -19.26 -4.76
N HIS A 112 6.48 -18.11 -4.54
CA HIS A 112 7.90 -18.00 -4.17
C HIS A 112 8.19 -18.33 -2.69
N VAL A 113 7.19 -18.21 -1.81
CA VAL A 113 7.36 -18.27 -0.34
C VAL A 113 8.08 -19.53 0.15
N PRO A 114 7.73 -20.77 -0.26
CA PRO A 114 8.44 -21.97 0.18
C PRO A 114 9.92 -21.99 -0.20
N PHE A 115 10.31 -21.31 -1.27
CA PHE A 115 11.64 -21.34 -1.84
C PHE A 115 12.52 -20.18 -1.33
N ALA A 116 11.93 -19.00 -1.17
CA ALA A 116 12.62 -17.79 -0.79
C ALA A 116 12.56 -17.50 0.72
N HIS A 117 11.40 -17.68 1.35
CA HIS A 117 11.15 -17.24 2.73
C HIS A 117 10.98 -18.41 3.68
N LYS A 118 12.05 -19.19 3.90
CA LYS A 118 12.01 -20.34 4.82
C LYS A 118 11.53 -19.99 6.23
N GLY A 119 11.76 -18.77 6.69
CA GLY A 119 11.26 -18.27 7.97
C GLY A 119 9.73 -18.11 7.97
N LEU A 120 9.21 -17.31 7.03
CA LEU A 120 7.76 -17.06 6.91
C LEU A 120 6.98 -18.35 6.60
N ALA A 121 7.48 -19.17 5.66
CA ALA A 121 6.87 -20.43 5.26
C ALA A 121 6.70 -21.40 6.45
N SER A 122 7.59 -21.35 7.45
CA SER A 122 7.50 -22.22 8.62
C SER A 122 6.38 -21.86 9.59
N GLY A 123 5.87 -20.63 9.52
CA GLY A 123 4.81 -20.12 10.39
C GLY A 123 3.41 -20.12 9.76
N LEU A 124 3.27 -20.54 8.50
CA LEU A 124 2.01 -20.54 7.75
C LEU A 124 1.65 -21.94 7.25
N SER A 125 0.36 -22.24 7.25
CA SER A 125 -0.19 -23.42 6.58
C SER A 125 -0.42 -23.11 5.10
N LEU A 126 0.58 -23.37 4.24
CA LEU A 126 0.50 -23.03 2.82
C LEU A 126 -0.62 -23.77 2.07
N ASP A 127 -1.03 -24.95 2.54
CA ASP A 127 -2.17 -25.69 1.96
C ASP A 127 -3.52 -24.99 2.20
N SER A 128 -3.59 -24.07 3.16
CA SER A 128 -4.78 -23.25 3.44
C SER A 128 -4.81 -21.93 2.66
N TYR A 129 -3.82 -21.67 1.81
CA TYR A 129 -3.69 -20.40 1.10
C TYR A 129 -4.86 -20.21 0.12
N THR A 130 -5.55 -19.08 0.24
CA THR A 130 -6.69 -18.72 -0.60
C THR A 130 -6.54 -17.31 -1.15
N THR A 131 -7.17 -17.05 -2.29
CA THR A 131 -7.17 -15.74 -2.93
C THR A 131 -8.58 -15.38 -3.38
N SER A 132 -9.06 -14.22 -2.93
CA SER A 132 -10.34 -13.62 -3.31
C SER A 132 -10.10 -12.35 -4.11
N ILE A 133 -10.83 -12.20 -5.20
CA ILE A 133 -10.71 -11.05 -6.11
C ILE A 133 -11.97 -10.19 -6.00
N PHE A 134 -11.77 -8.89 -5.88
CA PHE A 134 -12.78 -7.84 -5.85
C PHE A 134 -12.45 -6.80 -6.93
N GLU A 135 -13.17 -5.69 -6.98
CA GLU A 135 -13.12 -4.72 -8.09
C GLU A 135 -11.71 -4.14 -8.31
N LYS A 136 -11.14 -3.52 -7.27
CA LYS A 136 -9.78 -2.95 -7.28
C LYS A 136 -8.87 -3.58 -6.22
N VAL A 137 -9.36 -4.65 -5.59
CA VAL A 137 -8.72 -5.26 -4.42
C VAL A 137 -8.56 -6.76 -4.66
N SER A 138 -7.43 -7.32 -4.23
CA SER A 138 -7.29 -8.77 -4.06
C SER A 138 -6.85 -9.08 -2.64
N ILE A 139 -7.47 -10.07 -2.02
CA ILE A 139 -7.18 -10.50 -0.66
C ILE A 139 -6.66 -11.93 -0.71
N GLN A 140 -5.47 -12.14 -0.17
CA GLN A 140 -4.86 -13.44 0.05
C GLN A 140 -4.93 -13.76 1.55
N SER A 141 -5.17 -15.02 1.90
CA SER A 141 -5.26 -15.43 3.31
C SER A 141 -4.72 -16.84 3.51
N ALA A 142 -4.05 -17.05 4.63
CA ALA A 142 -3.54 -18.34 5.06
C ALA A 142 -3.74 -18.51 6.57
N GLU A 143 -3.98 -19.74 7.03
CA GLU A 143 -3.98 -20.09 8.44
C GLU A 143 -2.55 -20.11 8.99
N GLY A 144 -2.40 -19.76 10.26
CA GLY A 144 -1.13 -19.93 10.99
C GLY A 144 -0.76 -21.40 11.16
N GLY A 145 0.53 -21.66 11.39
CA GLY A 145 1.03 -23.00 11.71
C GLY A 145 0.43 -23.60 13.00
N SER A 146 0.61 -24.91 13.21
CA SER A 146 0.05 -25.65 14.34
C SER A 146 0.36 -25.04 15.73
N LYS A 147 -0.62 -25.10 16.64
CA LYS A 147 -0.62 -24.53 18.02
C LYS A 147 0.57 -24.86 18.94
N GLU A 148 1.40 -25.85 18.62
CA GLU A 148 2.59 -26.18 19.42
C GLU A 148 3.77 -25.20 19.22
N LYS A 149 3.67 -24.32 18.20
CA LYS A 149 4.57 -23.21 17.92
C LYS A 149 3.75 -21.97 17.55
N GLU A 150 2.89 -21.49 18.45
CA GLU A 150 2.28 -20.17 18.26
C GLU A 150 3.42 -19.15 18.18
N ASP A 151 3.71 -18.70 16.95
CA ASP A 151 4.45 -17.47 16.74
C ASP A 151 3.49 -16.34 17.11
N ASP A 152 3.69 -15.78 18.30
CA ASP A 152 2.89 -14.67 18.85
C ASP A 152 2.74 -13.51 17.84
N ARG A 153 3.67 -13.37 16.88
CA ARG A 153 3.59 -12.37 15.82
C ARG A 153 2.62 -12.75 14.70
N LEU A 154 2.64 -13.99 14.22
CA LEU A 154 1.85 -14.42 13.07
C LEU A 154 0.40 -14.69 13.43
N GLY A 155 0.15 -15.16 14.66
CA GLY A 155 -1.18 -15.51 15.14
C GLY A 155 -1.83 -16.65 14.35
N SER A 156 -3.15 -16.72 14.40
CA SER A 156 -3.93 -17.83 13.81
C SER A 156 -4.24 -17.67 12.33
N LYS A 157 -4.09 -16.46 11.77
CA LYS A 157 -4.43 -16.15 10.38
C LYS A 157 -3.58 -14.99 9.87
N ALA A 158 -3.11 -15.12 8.63
CA ALA A 158 -2.52 -14.04 7.86
C ALA A 158 -3.53 -13.51 6.84
N PHE A 159 -3.58 -12.18 6.71
CA PHE A 159 -4.43 -11.46 5.77
C PHE A 159 -3.56 -10.49 4.97
N TYR A 160 -3.56 -10.65 3.66
CA TYR A 160 -2.73 -9.89 2.72
C TYR A 160 -3.64 -9.23 1.69
N ALA A 161 -3.79 -7.92 1.74
CA ALA A 161 -4.62 -7.19 0.79
C ALA A 161 -3.74 -6.35 -0.12
N PHE A 162 -3.96 -6.49 -1.42
CA PHE A 162 -3.46 -5.56 -2.43
C PHE A 162 -4.61 -4.67 -2.89
N ILE A 163 -4.39 -3.36 -2.84
CA ILE A 163 -5.29 -2.33 -3.30
C ILE A 163 -4.62 -1.63 -4.48
N TYR A 164 -5.25 -1.78 -5.64
CA TYR A 164 -4.79 -1.17 -6.88
C TYR A 164 -4.74 0.37 -6.73
N PRO A 165 -3.67 1.04 -7.19
CA PRO A 165 -2.65 0.50 -8.08
C PRO A 165 -1.43 -0.15 -7.40
N ASN A 166 -1.10 0.19 -6.15
CA ASN A 166 0.25 -0.02 -5.64
C ASN A 166 0.36 -0.03 -4.10
N PHE A 167 -0.73 -0.34 -3.40
CA PHE A 167 -0.76 -0.33 -1.95
C PHE A 167 -1.09 -1.71 -1.40
N MET A 168 -0.31 -2.16 -0.41
CA MET A 168 -0.51 -3.44 0.24
C MET A 168 -0.75 -3.25 1.73
N ILE A 169 -1.56 -4.13 2.32
CA ILE A 169 -1.76 -4.24 3.77
C ILE A 169 -1.53 -5.71 4.15
N ASN A 170 -0.63 -5.93 5.10
CA ASN A 170 -0.34 -7.22 5.67
C ASN A 170 -0.73 -7.22 7.14
N ARG A 171 -1.60 -8.15 7.52
CA ARG A 171 -2.06 -8.31 8.90
C ARG A 171 -1.78 -9.72 9.39
N TYR A 172 -1.09 -9.82 10.51
CA TYR A 172 -0.72 -11.05 11.19
C TYR A 172 -0.91 -10.88 12.69
N GLY A 173 -1.50 -11.83 13.42
CA GLY A 173 -1.57 -11.80 14.89
C GLY A 173 -1.87 -10.39 15.45
N PRO A 174 -0.98 -9.75 16.22
CA PRO A 174 -1.07 -8.35 16.65
C PRO A 174 -0.28 -7.34 15.77
N TRP A 175 0.45 -7.80 14.75
CA TRP A 175 1.30 -7.00 13.86
C TRP A 175 0.59 -6.62 12.55
N MET A 176 0.82 -5.40 12.07
CA MET A 176 0.40 -4.98 10.73
C MET A 176 1.53 -4.22 10.06
N ASP A 177 1.71 -4.43 8.76
CA ASP A 177 2.51 -3.55 7.93
C ASP A 177 1.79 -3.17 6.64
N THR A 178 2.15 -2.01 6.09
CA THR A 178 1.68 -1.57 4.78
C THR A 178 2.83 -1.34 3.84
N ASN A 179 2.62 -1.53 2.54
CA ASN A 179 3.66 -1.36 1.52
C ASN A 179 3.12 -0.42 0.46
N LEU A 180 3.71 0.77 0.32
CA LEU A 180 3.37 1.70 -0.75
C LEU A 180 4.51 1.73 -1.78
N ALA A 181 4.26 1.20 -2.97
CA ALA A 181 5.24 1.16 -4.05
C ALA A 181 5.18 2.43 -4.92
N ILE A 182 6.14 3.33 -4.73
CA ILE A 182 6.25 4.62 -5.42
C ILE A 182 7.21 4.49 -6.60
N PRO A 183 6.77 4.69 -7.86
CA PRO A 183 7.66 4.67 -9.00
C PRO A 183 8.66 5.84 -8.96
N LEU A 184 9.96 5.53 -9.06
CA LEU A 184 11.04 6.50 -9.23
C LEU A 184 11.60 6.51 -10.66
N GLY A 185 11.11 5.60 -11.51
CA GLY A 185 11.48 5.46 -12.90
C GLY A 185 11.09 4.08 -13.43
N PRO A 186 11.43 3.77 -14.70
CA PRO A 186 11.10 2.49 -15.32
C PRO A 186 11.84 1.28 -14.71
N ARG A 187 12.93 1.51 -13.97
CA ARG A 187 13.78 0.46 -13.36
C ARG A 187 14.05 0.70 -11.87
N LYS A 188 13.24 1.55 -11.24
CA LYS A 188 13.49 1.95 -9.86
C LYS A 188 12.19 2.33 -9.16
N CYS A 189 12.00 1.84 -7.94
CA CYS A 189 10.92 2.27 -7.08
C CYS A 189 11.41 2.48 -5.63
N LEU A 190 10.67 3.31 -4.91
CA LEU A 190 10.73 3.41 -3.46
C LEU A 190 9.56 2.61 -2.90
N VAL A 191 9.80 1.67 -1.99
CA VAL A 191 8.75 1.02 -1.23
C VAL A 191 8.80 1.53 0.20
N VAL A 192 7.69 2.16 0.62
CA VAL A 192 7.53 2.68 1.98
C VAL A 192 6.77 1.64 2.80
N PHE A 193 7.40 1.18 3.88
CA PHE A 193 6.81 0.30 4.88
C PHE A 193 6.43 1.08 6.12
N ASP A 194 5.16 1.07 6.50
CA ASP A 194 4.73 1.54 7.82
C ASP A 194 4.30 0.35 8.68
N TYR A 195 4.85 0.26 9.88
CA TYR A 195 4.56 -0.79 10.84
C TYR A 195 3.62 -0.30 11.94
N PHE A 196 2.64 -1.13 12.26
CA PHE A 196 1.65 -0.88 13.30
C PHE A 196 1.49 -2.11 14.18
N LEU A 197 1.01 -1.89 15.40
CA LEU A 197 0.90 -2.92 16.43
C LEU A 197 -0.36 -2.72 17.26
N GLU A 198 -1.00 -3.80 17.68
CA GLU A 198 -2.08 -3.73 18.66
C GLU A 198 -1.62 -3.02 19.95
N ALA A 199 -2.48 -2.15 20.49
CA ALA A 199 -2.16 -1.30 21.63
C ALA A 199 -1.74 -2.08 22.89
N SER A 200 -2.17 -3.34 23.03
CA SER A 200 -1.79 -4.25 24.12
C SER A 200 -0.31 -4.64 24.11
N PHE A 201 0.34 -4.61 22.94
CA PHE A 201 1.76 -4.98 22.77
C PHE A 201 2.69 -3.77 22.68
N LYS A 202 2.18 -2.54 22.72
CA LYS A 202 2.95 -1.31 22.47
C LYS A 202 4.19 -1.12 23.36
N ASP A 203 4.14 -1.65 24.58
CA ASP A 203 5.21 -1.51 25.58
C ASP A 203 6.18 -2.71 25.57
N ASP A 204 5.90 -3.75 24.78
CA ASP A 204 6.77 -4.92 24.61
C ASP A 204 7.87 -4.66 23.57
N LYS A 205 8.95 -4.05 24.04
CA LYS A 205 10.11 -3.72 23.19
C LYS A 205 10.76 -4.95 22.55
N ALA A 206 10.82 -6.08 23.27
CA ALA A 206 11.45 -7.28 22.76
C ALA A 206 10.63 -7.88 21.60
N PHE A 207 9.31 -7.87 21.73
CA PHE A 207 8.40 -8.25 20.65
C PHE A 207 8.56 -7.35 19.41
N ILE A 208 8.60 -6.04 19.61
CA ILE A 208 8.77 -5.06 18.52
C ILE A 208 10.10 -5.28 17.79
N GLU A 209 11.21 -5.37 18.53
CA GLU A 209 12.54 -5.55 17.94
C GLU A 209 12.64 -6.84 17.12
N ARG A 210 12.14 -7.96 17.64
CA ARG A 210 12.10 -9.23 16.91
C ARG A 210 11.22 -9.15 15.67
N SER A 211 10.01 -8.60 15.79
CA SER A 211 9.07 -8.48 14.66
C SER A 211 9.63 -7.62 13.53
N LEU A 212 10.33 -6.54 13.88
CA LEU A 212 11.03 -5.69 12.92
C LEU A 212 12.24 -6.37 12.28
N ALA A 213 12.96 -7.23 13.00
CA ALA A 213 14.08 -8.01 12.46
C ALA A 213 13.58 -9.09 11.48
N ASP A 214 12.49 -9.78 11.82
CA ASP A 214 11.88 -10.77 10.94
C ASP A 214 11.30 -10.13 9.67
N SER A 215 10.68 -8.94 9.81
CA SER A 215 10.21 -8.15 8.67
C SER A 215 11.38 -7.74 7.76
N GLU A 216 12.48 -7.23 8.34
CA GLU A 216 13.68 -6.85 7.57
C GLU A 216 14.21 -8.00 6.72
N LYS A 217 14.27 -9.20 7.31
CA LYS A 217 14.80 -10.36 6.62
C LYS A 217 13.97 -10.70 5.38
N VAL A 218 12.64 -10.72 5.51
CA VAL A 218 11.73 -10.97 4.38
C VAL A 218 11.90 -9.88 3.31
N GLN A 219 11.96 -8.60 3.69
CA GLN A 219 12.14 -7.52 2.73
C GLN A 219 13.46 -7.63 1.95
N MET A 220 14.55 -7.97 2.62
CA MET A 220 15.85 -8.17 1.95
C MET A 220 15.86 -9.39 1.02
N GLU A 221 15.05 -10.41 1.30
CA GLU A 221 14.85 -11.55 0.41
C GLU A 221 14.05 -11.14 -0.83
N ASP A 222 12.93 -10.42 -0.66
CA ASP A 222 12.09 -9.90 -1.75
C ASP A 222 12.81 -8.93 -2.67
N ILE A 223 13.61 -8.01 -2.12
CA ILE A 223 14.42 -7.06 -2.89
C ILE A 223 15.33 -7.81 -3.87
N ARG A 224 15.99 -8.89 -3.41
CA ARG A 224 16.89 -9.68 -4.26
C ARG A 224 16.13 -10.37 -5.40
N LEU A 225 14.92 -10.86 -5.14
CA LEU A 225 14.07 -11.46 -6.15
C LEU A 225 13.65 -10.43 -7.19
N CYS A 226 13.12 -9.29 -6.75
CA CYS A 226 12.63 -8.23 -7.62
C CYS A 226 13.74 -7.68 -8.54
N GLU A 227 14.93 -7.41 -8.00
CA GLU A 227 16.08 -6.97 -8.80
C GLU A 227 16.58 -8.06 -9.77
N GLY A 228 16.51 -9.33 -9.35
CA GLY A 228 16.82 -10.47 -10.21
C GLY A 228 15.84 -10.58 -11.40
N VAL A 229 14.54 -10.46 -11.13
CA VAL A 229 13.49 -10.44 -12.15
C VAL A 229 13.68 -9.25 -13.09
N GLN A 230 13.92 -8.05 -12.56
CA GLN A 230 14.17 -6.86 -13.39
C GLN A 230 15.33 -7.07 -14.36
N LYS A 231 16.46 -7.62 -13.90
CA LYS A 231 17.60 -7.95 -14.77
C LYS A 231 17.23 -9.00 -15.82
N GLY A 232 16.42 -9.98 -15.46
CA GLY A 232 15.95 -11.04 -16.36
C GLY A 232 15.06 -10.53 -17.49
N ILE A 233 14.07 -9.69 -17.17
CA ILE A 233 13.11 -9.15 -18.16
C ILE A 233 13.76 -8.16 -19.14
N GLU A 234 14.91 -7.59 -18.79
CA GLU A 234 15.70 -6.73 -19.67
C GLU A 234 16.54 -7.51 -20.70
N SER A 235 16.62 -8.84 -20.56
CA SER A 235 17.27 -9.68 -21.56
C SER A 235 16.54 -9.60 -22.90
N PRO A 236 17.23 -9.38 -24.04
CA PRO A 236 16.61 -9.42 -25.36
C PRO A 236 15.96 -10.78 -25.70
N ALA A 237 16.31 -11.84 -24.97
CA ALA A 237 15.72 -13.16 -25.13
C ALA A 237 14.40 -13.34 -24.37
N TYR A 238 14.07 -12.44 -23.45
CA TYR A 238 12.79 -12.45 -22.76
C TYR A 238 11.67 -11.97 -23.68
N SER A 239 10.50 -12.59 -23.59
CA SER A 239 9.31 -12.18 -24.35
C SER A 239 8.12 -11.99 -23.40
N THR A 240 7.54 -13.09 -22.91
CA THR A 240 6.40 -13.07 -21.99
C THR A 240 6.44 -14.24 -21.03
N GLY A 241 5.91 -14.05 -19.82
CA GLY A 241 5.64 -15.11 -18.84
C GLY A 241 4.23 -15.66 -18.98
N ARG A 242 3.97 -16.81 -18.33
CA ARG A 242 2.62 -17.38 -18.16
C ARG A 242 2.30 -17.48 -16.68
N TYR A 243 1.06 -17.17 -16.33
CA TYR A 243 0.57 -17.32 -14.96
C TYR A 243 0.31 -18.78 -14.62
N ALA A 244 0.64 -19.17 -13.39
CA ALA A 244 0.21 -20.39 -12.73
C ALA A 244 -1.27 -20.23 -12.32
N PRO A 245 -2.24 -20.85 -13.02
CA PRO A 245 -3.65 -20.49 -12.91
C PRO A 245 -4.28 -20.72 -11.53
N ASN A 246 -3.67 -21.58 -10.72
CA ASN A 246 -4.19 -21.92 -9.40
C ASN A 246 -3.75 -20.94 -8.30
N VAL A 247 -2.63 -20.24 -8.47
CA VAL A 247 -2.01 -19.42 -7.42
C VAL A 247 -1.84 -17.95 -7.83
N GLU A 248 -1.44 -17.65 -9.08
CA GLU A 248 -1.15 -16.28 -9.54
C GLU A 248 -2.40 -15.52 -10.04
N LYS A 249 -3.58 -15.82 -9.48
CA LYS A 249 -4.85 -15.19 -9.90
C LYS A 249 -4.88 -13.70 -9.59
N ALA A 250 -4.30 -13.28 -8.46
CA ALA A 250 -4.23 -11.89 -8.07
C ALA A 250 -3.25 -11.08 -8.96
N MET A 251 -2.11 -11.67 -9.33
CA MET A 251 -1.19 -11.08 -10.30
C MET A 251 -1.87 -10.89 -11.67
N HIS A 252 -2.58 -11.91 -12.16
CA HIS A 252 -3.34 -11.78 -13.40
C HIS A 252 -4.40 -10.67 -13.31
N HIS A 253 -5.14 -10.59 -12.21
CA HIS A 253 -6.12 -9.54 -11.96
C HIS A 253 -5.48 -8.13 -11.99
N PHE A 254 -4.34 -7.95 -11.32
CA PHE A 254 -3.57 -6.70 -11.35
C PHE A 254 -3.18 -6.29 -12.77
N HIS A 255 -2.70 -7.24 -13.58
CA HIS A 255 -2.36 -6.97 -14.97
C HIS A 255 -3.57 -6.62 -15.84
N CYS A 256 -4.75 -7.19 -15.58
CA CYS A 256 -5.99 -6.78 -16.25
C CYS A 256 -6.35 -5.33 -15.91
N LEU A 257 -6.33 -4.94 -14.62
CA LEU A 257 -6.59 -3.56 -14.20
C LEU A 257 -5.60 -2.56 -14.80
N LEU A 258 -4.30 -2.93 -14.84
CA LEU A 258 -3.27 -2.14 -15.49
C LEU A 258 -3.54 -1.96 -16.98
N TYR A 259 -3.90 -3.05 -17.68
CA TYR A 259 -4.20 -3.00 -19.11
C TYR A 259 -5.38 -2.07 -19.38
N ASP A 260 -6.48 -2.22 -18.65
CA ASP A 260 -7.67 -1.38 -18.77
C ASP A 260 -7.34 0.10 -18.52
N ASN A 261 -6.48 0.41 -17.55
CA ASN A 261 -6.07 1.79 -17.28
C ASN A 261 -5.09 2.39 -18.30
N LEU A 262 -4.37 1.56 -19.07
CA LEU A 262 -3.38 2.04 -20.05
C LEU A 262 -3.98 2.22 -21.45
N ILE A 263 -5.11 1.58 -21.74
CA ILE A 263 -5.80 1.68 -23.03
C ILE A 263 -6.95 2.68 -23.04
N ASN A 264 -7.45 3.06 -21.86
CA ASN A 264 -8.46 4.10 -21.67
C ASN A 264 -7.81 5.45 -21.37
#